data_AF-A0A836QJF7-F1
#
_entry.id   AF-A0A836QJF7-F1
#
_cell.length_a   1.000
_cell.length_b   1.000
_cell.length_c   1.000
_cell.angle_alpha   90.00
_cell.angle_beta   90.00
_cell.angle_gamma   90.00
#
_symmetry.space_group_name_H-M   'P 1'
#
loop_
_entity.id
_entity.type
_entity.pdbx_description
1 polymer ?
#
loop_
_entity_poly.entity_id
_entity_poly.type
_entity_poly.pdbx_seq_one_letter_code
_entity_poly.pdbx_strand_id
1 'polypeptide(L)'
;VPAVPARTPSFCPGCPHRDSASVIDKTARDFADPEFMTRRGQTPEDLVFHGDIGCYSMLKYPPFSRLMHNLSGMGLGGGTGAGIDPFIDNKQVVFMGDSTFFHTGMTAISDSIKNNQDITYIILDNKTTAMTGHQPTPGVAQDLLGRPTFAQDIERIARGVAGDTPTLITRMDPSQRRQYQELIQDAILRPGVKIIIADKECGITFQRRDRSRRASLIEKHGFLPEERHININEDVCEYCLECTRGTGCNGLTVKETAHGPKVAVDLSTCVADGACTRVEVAGGDKTCPSFEEVIIRRQRPASVDLPPIDAGLLPDPERPPLASVWYAYIAGVGGMGINVVASVLAQAGVRQGYQVQLTNKKGLAIRNGSVYSHLSYAPRGEVISSIIPCRSADLLLGLDVLEAARGVDPAGRHQVASPACTAAVVNTAKTPTVGTLVGEGDFSPESMTDLLKECTDGEQFFGLDLFSLSEHFLG
;
A
#
# COMPACT_ATOMS: atom_id res chain seq x y z
N VAL A 1 -21.76 7.10 -19.53
CA VAL A 1 -20.87 6.27 -18.68
C VAL A 1 -19.88 7.18 -17.98
N PRO A 2 -19.93 7.31 -16.65
CA PRO A 2 -18.94 8.08 -15.90
C PRO A 2 -17.55 7.46 -16.05
N ALA A 3 -16.50 8.27 -16.09
CA ALA A 3 -15.14 7.76 -16.12
C ALA A 3 -14.80 7.05 -14.80
N VAL A 4 -14.34 5.81 -14.86
CA VAL A 4 -13.90 5.06 -13.68
C VAL A 4 -12.42 5.36 -13.43
N PRO A 5 -12.06 6.19 -12.42
CA PRO A 5 -10.67 6.59 -12.22
C PRO A 5 -9.78 5.40 -11.86
N ALA A 6 -8.49 5.48 -12.15
CA ALA A 6 -7.54 4.44 -11.79
C ALA A 6 -7.22 4.47 -10.29
N ARG A 7 -7.21 3.29 -9.64
CA ARG A 7 -6.66 3.12 -8.28
C ARG A 7 -5.21 2.65 -8.37
N THR A 8 -4.28 3.57 -8.17
CA THR A 8 -2.84 3.27 -8.16
C THR A 8 -2.43 2.58 -6.85
N PRO A 9 -1.47 1.65 -6.89
CA PRO A 9 -0.93 1.01 -5.70
C PRO A 9 -0.13 2.01 -4.85
N SER A 10 -0.16 1.86 -3.52
CA SER A 10 0.57 2.70 -2.58
C SER A 10 1.09 1.91 -1.40
N PHE A 11 2.09 2.46 -0.70
CA PHE A 11 2.67 1.84 0.48
C PHE A 11 1.60 1.53 1.53
N CYS A 12 1.87 0.52 2.36
CA CYS A 12 1.01 0.20 3.50
C CYS A 12 1.11 1.30 4.59
N PRO A 13 0.14 1.40 5.51
CA PRO A 13 0.32 2.15 6.76
C PRO A 13 1.48 1.53 7.55
N GLY A 14 2.34 2.34 8.15
CA GLY A 14 3.55 1.86 8.84
C GLY A 14 4.73 1.52 7.93
N CYS A 15 4.62 1.71 6.61
CA CYS A 15 5.69 1.33 5.68
C CYS A 15 6.94 2.21 5.87
N PRO A 16 8.14 1.63 6.08
CA PRO A 16 9.38 2.39 6.23
C PRO A 16 9.81 3.10 4.93
N HIS A 17 9.52 2.50 3.77
CA HIS A 17 9.87 3.11 2.48
C HIS A 17 9.17 4.44 2.25
N ARG A 18 8.05 4.69 2.95
CA ARG A 18 7.34 5.97 2.91
C ARG A 18 8.15 7.09 3.55
N ASP A 19 8.86 6.81 4.65
CA ASP A 19 9.74 7.79 5.29
C ASP A 19 10.87 8.18 4.31
N SER A 20 11.51 7.18 3.69
CA SER A 20 12.56 7.42 2.67
C SER A 20 12.04 8.16 1.45
N ALA A 21 10.89 7.73 0.89
CA ALA A 21 10.26 8.36 -0.27
C ALA A 21 9.99 9.83 0.00
N SER A 22 9.36 10.14 1.12
CA SER A 22 9.00 11.49 1.51
C SER A 22 10.22 12.43 1.67
N VAL A 23 11.32 11.94 2.23
CA VAL A 23 12.56 12.71 2.39
C VAL A 23 13.28 12.92 1.05
N ILE A 24 13.38 11.87 0.24
CA ILE A 24 14.07 11.94 -1.05
C ILE A 24 13.25 12.79 -2.04
N ASP A 25 11.93 12.73 -1.96
CA ASP A 25 11.02 13.59 -2.71
C ASP A 25 11.22 15.07 -2.43
N LYS A 26 11.31 15.41 -1.13
CA LYS A 26 11.64 16.77 -0.70
C LYS A 26 13.03 17.15 -1.19
N THR A 27 14.01 16.26 -1.07
CA THR A 27 15.40 16.49 -1.51
C THR A 27 15.46 16.79 -3.01
N ALA A 28 14.72 16.07 -3.85
CA ALA A 28 14.65 16.35 -5.28
C ALA A 28 14.10 17.75 -5.57
N ARG A 29 13.06 18.18 -4.83
CA ARG A 29 12.52 19.54 -4.94
C ARG A 29 13.49 20.60 -4.44
N ASP A 30 14.14 20.36 -3.31
CA ASP A 30 15.15 21.25 -2.73
C ASP A 30 16.34 21.41 -3.70
N PHE A 31 16.75 20.36 -4.39
CA PHE A 31 17.87 20.40 -5.34
C PHE A 31 17.52 21.10 -6.65
N ALA A 32 16.25 21.03 -7.06
CA ALA A 32 15.75 21.81 -8.20
C ALA A 32 15.59 23.31 -7.87
N ASP A 33 15.48 23.70 -6.59
CA ASP A 33 15.34 25.09 -6.14
C ASP A 33 16.70 25.84 -6.15
N PRO A 34 16.85 26.88 -7.00
CA PRO A 34 18.07 27.67 -7.06
C PRO A 34 18.45 28.38 -5.76
N GLU A 35 17.48 28.82 -4.96
CA GLU A 35 17.77 29.54 -3.71
C GLU A 35 18.31 28.58 -2.64
N PHE A 36 17.75 27.37 -2.56
CA PHE A 36 18.24 26.32 -1.69
C PHE A 36 19.68 25.92 -2.08
N MET A 37 19.93 25.64 -3.36
CA MET A 37 21.24 25.19 -3.82
C MET A 37 22.32 26.27 -3.73
N THR A 38 21.98 27.53 -4.03
CA THR A 38 22.91 28.66 -3.89
C THR A 38 23.36 28.84 -2.43
N ARG A 39 22.45 28.67 -1.45
CA ARG A 39 22.80 28.70 -0.02
C ARG A 39 23.76 27.58 0.39
N ARG A 40 23.78 26.48 -0.36
CA ARG A 40 24.70 25.35 -0.17
C ARG A 40 25.97 25.46 -1.01
N GLY A 41 26.14 26.54 -1.78
CA GLY A 41 27.28 26.72 -2.70
C GLY A 41 27.26 25.73 -3.86
N GLN A 42 26.07 25.30 -4.30
CA GLN A 42 25.87 24.34 -5.39
C GLN A 42 24.98 24.97 -6.48
N THR A 43 24.97 24.38 -7.66
CA THR A 43 24.02 24.70 -8.75
C THR A 43 22.76 23.86 -8.64
N PRO A 44 21.61 24.32 -9.14
CA PRO A 44 20.42 23.48 -9.27
C PRO A 44 20.74 22.14 -9.93
N GLU A 45 20.17 21.07 -9.40
CA GLU A 45 20.44 19.70 -9.81
C GLU A 45 19.13 18.97 -10.05
N ASP A 46 18.98 18.37 -11.23
CA ASP A 46 17.86 17.49 -11.53
C ASP A 46 18.28 16.04 -11.31
N LEU A 47 17.55 15.31 -10.45
CA LEU A 47 17.94 13.97 -10.02
C LEU A 47 17.32 12.90 -10.91
N VAL A 48 18.14 11.96 -11.37
CA VAL A 48 17.66 10.78 -12.11
C VAL A 48 17.47 9.61 -11.14
N PHE A 49 16.28 9.02 -11.18
CA PHE A 49 15.86 7.95 -10.27
C PHE A 49 15.66 6.63 -11.00
N HIS A 50 16.28 5.59 -10.47
CA HIS A 50 16.20 4.23 -10.97
C HIS A 50 15.63 3.29 -9.91
N GLY A 51 15.01 2.22 -10.37
CA GLY A 51 14.60 1.15 -9.48
C GLY A 51 14.26 -0.12 -10.23
N ASP A 52 13.99 -1.14 -9.45
CA ASP A 52 13.53 -2.43 -9.91
C ASP A 52 12.32 -2.93 -9.10
N ILE A 53 11.99 -4.21 -9.25
CA ILE A 53 10.80 -4.81 -8.63
C ILE A 53 11.01 -5.02 -7.13
N GLY A 54 10.22 -4.28 -6.34
CA GLY A 54 10.12 -4.34 -4.89
C GLY A 54 9.02 -3.42 -4.39
N CYS A 55 8.77 -3.32 -3.07
CA CYS A 55 7.74 -2.41 -2.57
C CYS A 55 7.93 -0.96 -3.05
N TYR A 56 9.17 -0.49 -3.21
CA TYR A 56 9.49 0.82 -3.77
C TYR A 56 9.14 1.00 -5.26
N SER A 57 8.73 -0.03 -6.02
CA SER A 57 8.16 0.18 -7.36
C SER A 57 6.91 1.06 -7.33
N MET A 58 6.27 1.20 -6.16
CA MET A 58 5.17 2.15 -5.91
C MET A 58 5.58 3.61 -6.13
N LEU A 59 6.87 3.93 -6.09
CA LEU A 59 7.40 5.27 -6.37
C LEU A 59 7.12 5.73 -7.82
N LYS A 60 6.69 4.83 -8.71
CA LYS A 60 6.20 5.22 -10.05
C LYS A 60 4.86 5.96 -10.00
N TYR A 61 4.12 5.86 -8.89
CA TYR A 61 2.77 6.39 -8.75
C TYR A 61 2.72 7.60 -7.80
N PRO A 62 1.67 8.44 -7.89
CA PRO A 62 1.47 9.55 -6.96
C PRO A 62 1.50 9.12 -5.48
N PRO A 63 1.95 10.00 -4.55
CA PRO A 63 2.48 11.35 -4.80
C PRO A 63 3.95 11.38 -5.24
N PHE A 64 4.59 10.22 -5.36
CA PHE A 64 6.04 10.09 -5.50
C PHE A 64 6.49 9.82 -6.94
N SER A 65 5.63 10.00 -7.94
CA SER A 65 5.86 9.60 -9.34
C SER A 65 7.18 10.12 -9.94
N ARG A 66 7.73 11.22 -9.41
CA ARG A 66 9.06 11.75 -9.78
C ARG A 66 10.24 10.85 -9.38
N LEU A 67 10.06 9.98 -8.38
CA LEU A 67 11.10 9.16 -7.78
C LEU A 67 11.35 7.84 -8.54
N MET A 68 10.86 7.69 -9.76
CA MET A 68 11.05 6.47 -10.54
C MET A 68 10.96 6.74 -12.05
N HIS A 69 12.06 7.20 -12.65
CA HIS A 69 12.12 7.50 -14.10
C HIS A 69 12.10 6.22 -14.95
N ASN A 70 12.69 5.15 -14.44
CA ASN A 70 12.64 3.82 -15.03
C ASN A 70 12.40 2.76 -13.97
N LEU A 71 11.70 1.69 -14.36
CA LEU A 71 11.43 0.53 -13.53
C LEU A 71 11.84 -0.72 -14.30
N SER A 72 12.90 -1.37 -13.82
CA SER A 72 13.49 -2.53 -14.46
C SER A 72 13.06 -3.84 -13.77
N GLY A 73 13.42 -4.99 -14.37
CA GLY A 73 13.23 -6.29 -13.74
C GLY A 73 13.96 -6.39 -12.39
N MET A 74 13.53 -7.32 -11.52
CA MET A 74 14.06 -7.47 -10.16
C MET A 74 15.59 -7.47 -10.13
N GLY A 75 16.18 -6.58 -9.33
CA GLY A 75 17.62 -6.45 -9.14
C GLY A 75 18.40 -5.87 -10.33
N LEU A 76 17.72 -5.26 -11.31
CA LEU A 76 18.34 -4.60 -12.46
C LEU A 76 18.43 -3.08 -12.33
N GLY A 77 17.87 -2.47 -11.27
CA GLY A 77 17.82 -1.01 -11.13
C GLY A 77 19.21 -0.37 -11.07
N GLY A 78 20.14 -1.01 -10.34
CA GLY A 78 21.53 -0.59 -10.29
C GLY A 78 22.25 -0.69 -11.64
N GLY A 79 21.99 -1.76 -12.41
CA GLY A 79 22.53 -1.92 -13.75
C GLY A 79 21.98 -0.89 -14.74
N THR A 80 20.71 -0.49 -14.59
CA THR A 80 20.11 0.59 -15.40
C THR A 80 20.78 1.93 -15.12
N GLY A 81 20.97 2.31 -13.85
CA GLY A 81 21.72 3.52 -13.49
C GLY A 81 23.17 3.46 -14.01
N ALA A 82 23.85 2.33 -13.80
CA ALA A 82 25.21 2.13 -14.29
C ALA A 82 25.34 2.26 -15.81
N GLY A 83 24.35 1.77 -16.57
CA GLY A 83 24.35 1.91 -18.03
C GLY A 83 24.10 3.34 -18.52
N ILE A 84 23.42 4.16 -17.73
CA ILE A 84 23.06 5.55 -18.07
C ILE A 84 24.15 6.54 -17.66
N ASP A 85 24.85 6.28 -16.54
CA ASP A 85 25.90 7.13 -15.97
C ASP A 85 26.92 7.72 -16.99
N PRO A 86 27.43 6.96 -17.99
CA PRO A 86 28.39 7.52 -18.94
C PRO A 86 27.83 8.58 -19.90
N PHE A 87 26.51 8.78 -19.93
CA PHE A 87 25.80 9.61 -20.91
C PHE A 87 25.10 10.82 -20.28
N ILE A 88 25.17 10.99 -18.96
CA ILE A 88 24.56 12.09 -18.22
C ILE A 88 25.55 12.66 -17.21
N ASP A 89 25.33 13.91 -16.81
CA ASP A 89 26.03 14.58 -15.71
C ASP A 89 25.16 14.70 -14.44
N ASN A 90 23.85 14.45 -14.57
CA ASN A 90 22.90 14.46 -13.47
C ASN A 90 23.30 13.50 -12.34
N LYS A 91 23.06 13.91 -11.10
CA LYS A 91 23.15 13.00 -9.94
C LYS A 91 22.09 11.91 -10.02
N GLN A 92 22.49 10.68 -9.73
CA GLN A 92 21.64 9.51 -9.82
C GLN A 92 21.33 8.88 -8.46
N VAL A 93 20.11 8.36 -8.30
CA VAL A 93 19.66 7.62 -7.13
C VAL A 93 19.03 6.29 -7.57
N VAL A 94 19.51 5.18 -7.01
CA VAL A 94 18.96 3.84 -7.24
C VAL A 94 18.24 3.37 -5.98
N PHE A 95 16.94 3.09 -6.10
CA PHE A 95 16.18 2.41 -5.06
C PHE A 95 16.36 0.89 -5.17
N MET A 96 16.72 0.28 -4.05
CA MET A 96 17.00 -1.14 -3.94
C MET A 96 16.43 -1.66 -2.62
N GLY A 97 15.89 -2.88 -2.58
CA GLY A 97 15.48 -3.54 -1.33
C GLY A 97 16.59 -4.42 -0.77
N ASP A 98 16.47 -4.86 0.48
CA ASP A 98 17.34 -5.88 1.07
C ASP A 98 17.41 -7.16 0.24
N SER A 99 16.25 -7.68 -0.17
CA SER A 99 16.17 -8.89 -1.00
C SER A 99 16.81 -8.72 -2.38
N THR A 100 16.65 -7.56 -3.02
CA THR A 100 17.26 -7.30 -4.34
C THR A 100 18.75 -7.00 -4.24
N PHE A 101 19.21 -6.44 -3.11
CA PHE A 101 20.63 -6.36 -2.75
C PHE A 101 21.27 -7.75 -2.76
N PHE A 102 20.69 -8.71 -2.03
CA PHE A 102 21.22 -10.08 -1.96
C PHE A 102 21.08 -10.89 -3.26
N HIS A 103 20.18 -10.49 -4.17
CA HIS A 103 19.99 -11.15 -5.46
C HIS A 103 21.06 -10.74 -6.48
N THR A 104 21.06 -9.48 -6.92
CA THR A 104 21.99 -8.94 -7.94
C THR A 104 22.45 -7.52 -7.64
N GLY A 105 21.98 -6.90 -6.54
CA GLY A 105 22.39 -5.55 -6.17
C GLY A 105 23.86 -5.46 -5.77
N MET A 106 24.40 -6.47 -5.09
CA MET A 106 25.84 -6.54 -4.76
C MET A 106 26.72 -6.45 -6.01
N THR A 107 26.37 -7.16 -7.08
CA THR A 107 27.15 -7.15 -8.32
C THR A 107 27.04 -5.81 -9.04
N ALA A 108 25.86 -5.18 -9.03
CA ALA A 108 25.68 -3.84 -9.60
C ALA A 108 26.51 -2.79 -8.85
N ILE A 109 26.48 -2.80 -7.51
CA ILE A 109 27.28 -1.90 -6.69
C ILE A 109 28.79 -2.11 -6.94
N SER A 110 29.23 -3.37 -7.00
CA SER A 110 30.64 -3.69 -7.27
C SER A 110 31.10 -3.12 -8.61
N ASP A 111 30.30 -3.26 -9.66
CA ASP A 111 30.64 -2.78 -10.99
C ASP A 111 30.65 -1.24 -11.05
N SER A 112 29.65 -0.58 -10.45
CA SER A 112 29.61 0.88 -10.38
C SER A 112 30.78 1.49 -9.61
N ILE A 113 31.23 0.84 -8.52
CA ILE A 113 32.44 1.25 -7.80
C ILE A 113 33.67 1.09 -8.71
N LYS A 114 33.79 -0.06 -9.39
CA LYS A 114 34.93 -0.35 -10.27
C LYS A 114 35.04 0.66 -11.42
N ASN A 115 33.91 1.11 -11.95
CA ASN A 115 33.83 2.06 -13.05
C ASN A 115 33.78 3.53 -12.59
N ASN A 116 33.92 3.80 -11.29
CA ASN A 116 33.95 5.15 -10.70
C ASN A 116 32.72 6.00 -11.09
N GLN A 117 31.53 5.39 -11.03
CA GLN A 117 30.26 6.02 -11.39
C GLN A 117 29.70 6.91 -10.28
N ASP A 118 28.82 7.86 -10.62
CA ASP A 118 28.25 8.82 -9.66
C ASP A 118 26.82 8.46 -9.25
N ILE A 119 26.68 7.37 -8.49
CA ILE A 119 25.38 6.76 -8.16
C ILE A 119 25.19 6.65 -6.63
N THR A 120 24.02 7.09 -6.14
CA THR A 120 23.60 6.88 -4.75
C THR A 120 22.66 5.69 -4.66
N TYR A 121 23.09 4.60 -4.03
CA TYR A 121 22.23 3.46 -3.72
C TYR A 121 21.51 3.67 -2.40
N ILE A 122 20.17 3.68 -2.44
CA ILE A 122 19.32 3.67 -1.26
C ILE A 122 18.82 2.24 -1.07
N ILE A 123 19.47 1.51 -0.16
CA ILE A 123 19.09 0.16 0.22
C ILE A 123 18.01 0.26 1.31
N LEU A 124 16.79 -0.04 0.93
CA LEU A 124 15.60 -0.02 1.76
C LEU A 124 15.46 -1.34 2.52
N ASP A 125 16.18 -1.45 3.63
CA ASP A 125 16.27 -2.66 4.44
C ASP A 125 15.09 -2.80 5.41
N ASN A 126 14.07 -3.55 4.98
CA ASN A 126 12.83 -3.81 5.73
C ASN A 126 12.76 -5.21 6.36
N LYS A 127 13.87 -5.97 6.29
CA LYS A 127 14.07 -7.32 6.84
C LYS A 127 13.20 -8.43 6.23
N THR A 128 12.63 -8.25 5.04
CA THR A 128 11.77 -9.26 4.41
C THR A 128 11.51 -9.00 2.92
N THR A 129 11.29 -10.05 2.12
CA THR A 129 10.81 -9.89 0.74
C THR A 129 9.30 -9.58 0.75
N ALA A 130 8.94 -8.34 1.10
CA ALA A 130 7.59 -7.95 1.49
C ALA A 130 6.55 -8.12 0.36
N MET A 131 6.82 -7.59 -0.84
CA MET A 131 5.85 -7.57 -1.95
C MET A 131 5.42 -8.97 -2.39
N THR A 132 6.31 -9.96 -2.31
CA THR A 132 6.06 -11.33 -2.77
C THR A 132 5.40 -12.21 -1.70
N GLY A 133 5.14 -11.67 -0.50
CA GLY A 133 4.48 -12.42 0.57
C GLY A 133 5.32 -12.61 1.84
N HIS A 134 6.36 -11.80 2.05
CA HIS A 134 7.21 -11.80 3.25
C HIS A 134 8.10 -13.05 3.38
N GLN A 135 8.69 -13.51 2.27
CA GLN A 135 9.72 -14.54 2.29
C GLN A 135 10.94 -14.06 3.11
N PRO A 136 11.68 -14.98 3.76
CA PRO A 136 12.91 -14.64 4.44
C PRO A 136 13.97 -14.13 3.46
N THR A 137 14.82 -13.22 3.91
CA THR A 137 16.00 -12.74 3.17
C THR A 137 17.27 -13.28 3.84
N PRO A 138 18.42 -13.31 3.14
CA PRO A 138 19.69 -13.67 3.79
C PRO A 138 20.06 -12.77 5.00
N GLY A 139 19.40 -11.62 5.16
CA GLY A 139 19.54 -10.73 6.31
C GLY A 139 18.82 -11.18 7.59
N VAL A 140 18.06 -12.28 7.58
CA VAL A 140 17.42 -12.83 8.79
C VAL A 140 18.17 -14.03 9.36
N ALA A 141 18.09 -14.23 10.68
CA ALA A 141 18.79 -15.30 11.40
C ALA A 141 18.05 -16.65 11.37
N GLN A 142 17.38 -16.97 10.25
CA GLN A 142 16.60 -18.19 10.07
C GLN A 142 16.73 -18.70 8.63
N ASP A 143 16.75 -20.02 8.46
CA ASP A 143 16.74 -20.65 7.14
C ASP A 143 15.32 -20.81 6.56
N LEU A 144 15.22 -21.43 5.38
CA LEU A 144 13.95 -21.66 4.69
C LEU A 144 12.95 -22.50 5.50
N LEU A 145 13.42 -23.32 6.45
CA LEU A 145 12.60 -24.17 7.30
C LEU A 145 12.33 -23.54 8.68
N GLY A 146 12.76 -22.28 8.90
CA GLY A 146 12.60 -21.57 10.16
C GLY A 146 13.58 -21.98 11.25
N ARG A 147 14.63 -22.73 10.91
CA ARG A 147 15.66 -23.13 11.88
C ARG A 147 16.63 -21.96 12.11
N PRO A 148 17.08 -21.71 13.34
CA PRO A 148 18.06 -20.65 13.62
C PRO A 148 19.36 -20.84 12.82
N THR A 149 19.86 -19.75 12.25
CA THR A 149 21.15 -19.68 11.54
C THR A 149 21.73 -18.26 11.64
N PHE A 150 22.88 -17.99 11.03
CA PHE A 150 23.46 -16.65 10.99
C PHE A 150 22.73 -15.75 9.99
N ALA A 151 22.68 -14.45 10.28
CA ALA A 151 22.22 -13.42 9.35
C ALA A 151 23.41 -12.80 8.62
N GLN A 152 23.26 -12.53 7.33
CA GLN A 152 24.23 -11.73 6.57
C GLN A 152 23.99 -10.24 6.80
N ASP A 153 25.05 -9.46 6.98
CA ASP A 153 24.95 -8.02 7.22
C ASP A 153 25.27 -7.23 5.94
N ILE A 154 24.26 -6.49 5.45
CA ILE A 154 24.34 -5.68 4.23
C ILE A 154 25.50 -4.69 4.29
N GLU A 155 25.71 -4.02 5.43
CA GLU A 155 26.73 -3.00 5.57
C GLU A 155 28.14 -3.59 5.50
N ARG A 156 28.40 -4.71 6.19
CA ARG A 156 29.67 -5.44 6.14
C ARG A 156 29.95 -5.97 4.74
N ILE A 157 28.94 -6.46 4.04
CA ILE A 157 29.08 -6.91 2.64
C ILE A 157 29.42 -5.71 1.75
N ALA A 158 28.68 -4.60 1.85
CA ALA A 158 28.93 -3.40 1.07
C ALA A 158 30.35 -2.84 1.32
N ARG A 159 30.82 -2.83 2.57
CA ARG A 159 32.20 -2.46 2.93
C ARG A 159 33.22 -3.42 2.32
N GLY A 160 32.95 -4.72 2.32
CA GLY A 160 33.80 -5.71 1.66
C GLY A 160 33.89 -5.53 0.15
N VAL A 161 32.77 -5.18 -0.51
CA VAL A 161 32.72 -4.87 -1.95
C VAL A 161 33.47 -3.57 -2.27
N ALA A 162 33.35 -2.56 -1.41
CA ALA A 162 34.03 -1.28 -1.59
C ALA A 162 35.55 -1.36 -1.34
N GLY A 163 36.01 -2.26 -0.45
CA GLY A 163 37.42 -2.33 -0.09
C GLY A 163 37.92 -1.02 0.52
N ASP A 164 39.04 -0.50 0.01
CA ASP A 164 39.67 0.74 0.48
C ASP A 164 39.18 2.01 -0.23
N THR A 165 38.10 1.94 -1.02
CA THR A 165 37.59 3.11 -1.74
C THR A 165 37.00 4.15 -0.76
N PRO A 166 36.94 5.44 -1.14
CA PRO A 166 36.30 6.48 -0.32
C PRO A 166 34.76 6.43 -0.35
N THR A 167 34.17 5.31 -0.78
CA THR A 167 32.71 5.13 -0.91
C THR A 167 32.03 5.37 0.43
N LEU A 168 31.10 6.32 0.49
CA LEU A 168 30.30 6.56 1.68
C LEU A 168 29.36 5.36 1.89
N ILE A 169 29.52 4.67 3.02
CA ILE A 169 28.63 3.57 3.43
C ILE A 169 28.11 3.88 4.83
N THR A 170 26.79 4.00 4.94
CA THR A 170 26.13 4.36 6.19
C THR A 170 24.80 3.64 6.33
N ARG A 171 24.37 3.43 7.58
CA ARG A 171 23.10 2.81 7.94
C ARG A 171 22.34 3.74 8.89
N MET A 172 21.05 3.95 8.62
CA MET A 172 20.22 4.85 9.40
C MET A 172 18.74 4.43 9.40
N ASP A 173 18.05 4.68 10.51
CA ASP A 173 16.60 4.57 10.55
C ASP A 173 15.95 5.78 9.85
N PRO A 174 15.22 5.60 8.72
CA PRO A 174 14.60 6.69 7.98
C PRO A 174 13.50 7.42 8.77
N SER A 175 13.01 6.87 9.89
CA SER A 175 12.06 7.56 10.77
C SER A 175 12.69 8.74 11.54
N GLN A 176 14.02 8.78 11.66
CA GLN A 176 14.78 9.91 12.19
C GLN A 176 14.91 11.01 11.12
N ARG A 177 13.74 11.51 10.70
CA ARG A 177 13.53 12.22 9.43
C ARG A 177 14.52 13.36 9.17
N ARG A 178 14.77 14.22 10.15
CA ARG A 178 15.66 15.38 10.00
C ARG A 178 17.10 14.96 9.71
N GLN A 179 17.66 14.09 10.54
CA GLN A 179 19.03 13.62 10.37
C GLN A 179 19.18 12.76 9.10
N TYR A 180 18.15 11.98 8.77
CA TYR A 180 18.12 11.22 7.52
C TYR A 180 18.06 12.14 6.29
N GLN A 181 17.32 13.25 6.35
CA GLN A 181 17.29 14.26 5.30
C GLN A 181 18.64 14.95 5.11
N GLU A 182 19.26 15.40 6.20
CA GLU A 182 20.62 16.00 6.16
C GLU A 182 21.61 15.01 5.53
N LEU A 183 21.59 13.74 5.96
CA LEU A 183 22.42 12.69 5.39
C LEU A 183 22.18 12.47 3.90
N ILE A 184 20.92 12.37 3.47
CA ILE A 184 20.56 12.12 2.07
C ILE A 184 21.03 13.28 1.18
N GLN A 185 20.78 14.52 1.60
CA GLN A 185 21.21 15.72 0.87
C GLN A 185 22.74 15.78 0.75
N ASP A 186 23.45 15.56 1.85
CA ASP A 186 24.92 15.59 1.85
C ASP A 186 25.52 14.45 1.03
N ALA A 187 24.90 13.26 1.05
CA ALA A 187 25.42 12.09 0.36
C ALA A 187 25.22 12.16 -1.16
N ILE A 188 24.05 12.60 -1.65
CA ILE A 188 23.77 12.66 -3.08
C ILE A 188 24.73 13.63 -3.79
N LEU A 189 25.08 14.75 -3.14
CA LEU A 189 25.99 15.75 -3.72
C LEU A 189 27.45 15.29 -3.77
N ARG A 190 27.84 14.27 -2.98
CA ARG A 190 29.20 13.72 -3.05
C ARG A 190 29.42 13.02 -4.39
N PRO A 191 30.61 13.15 -5.00
CA PRO A 191 30.94 12.41 -6.21
C PRO A 191 31.14 10.92 -5.92
N GLY A 192 30.99 10.09 -6.96
CA GLY A 192 31.26 8.66 -6.92
C GLY A 192 30.09 7.84 -6.39
N VAL A 193 30.35 6.58 -6.03
CA VAL A 193 29.32 5.69 -5.49
C VAL A 193 29.09 5.97 -4.00
N LYS A 194 27.82 6.04 -3.59
CA LYS A 194 27.38 6.15 -2.19
C LYS A 194 26.37 5.05 -1.89
N ILE A 195 26.40 4.51 -0.68
CA ILE A 195 25.50 3.44 -0.23
C ILE A 195 24.88 3.85 1.11
N ILE A 196 23.56 4.02 1.11
CA ILE A 196 22.78 4.40 2.29
C ILE A 196 21.80 3.27 2.57
N ILE A 197 21.93 2.65 3.74
CA ILE A 197 21.04 1.58 4.19
C ILE A 197 19.97 2.22 5.09
N ALA A 198 18.76 2.36 4.55
CA ALA A 198 17.59 2.80 5.28
C ALA A 198 16.99 1.61 6.05
N ASP A 199 17.37 1.46 7.32
CA ASP A 199 17.08 0.29 8.15
C ASP A 199 15.84 0.52 9.02
N LYS A 200 14.72 -0.08 8.64
CA LYS A 200 13.49 -0.08 9.45
C LYS A 200 12.58 -1.22 9.02
N GLU A 201 12.13 -2.01 9.99
CA GLU A 201 11.26 -3.18 9.78
C GLU A 201 10.01 -2.86 8.93
N CYS A 202 9.62 -3.81 8.07
CA CYS A 202 8.36 -3.76 7.34
C CYS A 202 7.16 -3.53 8.29
N GLY A 203 6.35 -2.51 7.99
CA GLY A 203 5.16 -2.20 8.78
C GLY A 203 4.19 -3.38 8.96
N ILE A 204 4.07 -4.27 7.97
CA ILE A 204 3.19 -5.44 8.09
C ILE A 204 3.74 -6.47 9.08
N THR A 205 5.04 -6.78 9.04
CA THR A 205 5.64 -7.76 9.98
C THR A 205 5.63 -7.22 11.40
N PHE A 206 5.95 -5.93 11.56
CA PHE A 206 5.85 -5.22 12.83
C PHE A 206 4.43 -5.33 13.39
N GLN A 207 3.41 -5.00 12.60
CA GLN A 207 2.01 -5.02 13.05
C GLN A 207 1.49 -6.43 13.34
N ARG A 208 1.99 -7.46 12.66
CA ARG A 208 1.68 -8.87 13.00
C ARG A 208 2.24 -9.26 14.37
N ARG A 209 3.48 -8.88 14.66
CA ARG A 209 4.10 -9.08 15.98
C ARG A 209 3.33 -8.30 17.04
N ASP A 210 3.00 -7.05 16.77
CA ASP A 210 2.28 -6.19 17.71
C ASP A 210 0.85 -6.69 17.99
N ARG A 211 0.14 -7.17 16.96
CA ARG A 211 -1.18 -7.81 17.14
C ARG A 211 -1.10 -9.02 18.06
N SER A 212 -0.08 -9.85 17.92
CA SER A 212 0.13 -11.03 18.77
C SER A 212 0.40 -10.64 20.23
N ARG A 213 1.20 -9.58 20.44
CA ARG A 213 1.45 -8.98 21.76
C ARG A 213 0.15 -8.41 22.36
N ARG A 214 -0.63 -7.65 21.59
CA ARG A 214 -1.93 -7.09 22.00
C ARG A 214 -2.93 -8.19 22.37
N ALA A 215 -3.02 -9.25 21.57
CA ALA A 215 -3.86 -10.41 21.88
C ALA A 215 -3.48 -11.08 23.20
N SER A 216 -2.18 -11.24 23.48
CA SER A 216 -1.69 -11.79 24.75
C SER A 216 -2.05 -10.90 25.95
N LEU A 217 -2.01 -9.57 25.78
CA LEU A 217 -2.44 -8.63 26.81
C LEU A 217 -3.95 -8.70 27.07
N ILE A 218 -4.75 -8.82 26.02
CA ILE A 218 -6.21 -8.97 26.12
C ILE A 218 -6.56 -10.29 26.80
N GLU A 219 -5.89 -11.39 26.46
CA GLU A 219 -6.07 -12.68 27.12
C GLU A 219 -5.77 -12.60 28.63
N LYS A 220 -4.69 -11.90 29.00
CA LYS A 220 -4.27 -11.75 30.40
C LYS A 220 -5.17 -10.82 31.22
N HIS A 221 -5.62 -9.71 30.65
CA HIS A 221 -6.30 -8.64 31.38
C HIS A 221 -7.80 -8.54 31.09
N GLY A 222 -8.30 -9.26 30.08
CA GLY A 222 -9.66 -9.11 29.54
C GLY A 222 -9.85 -7.88 28.66
N PHE A 223 -8.83 -7.03 28.52
CA PHE A 223 -8.85 -5.79 27.73
C PHE A 223 -7.43 -5.33 27.42
N LEU A 224 -7.29 -4.33 26.54
CA LEU A 224 -5.99 -3.71 26.26
C LEU A 224 -5.75 -2.52 27.19
N PRO A 225 -4.70 -2.53 28.04
CA PRO A 225 -4.49 -1.49 29.05
C PRO A 225 -4.15 -0.11 28.48
N GLU A 226 -3.45 -0.07 27.34
CA GLU A 226 -3.06 1.17 26.69
C GLU A 226 -3.21 1.05 25.17
N GLU A 227 -3.83 2.06 24.57
CA GLU A 227 -3.97 2.23 23.13
C GLU A 227 -3.51 3.61 22.70
N ARG A 228 -2.87 3.67 21.53
CA ARG A 228 -2.35 4.89 20.95
C ARG A 228 -3.02 5.12 19.60
N HIS A 229 -3.53 6.33 19.41
CA HIS A 229 -4.14 6.79 18.16
C HIS A 229 -3.52 8.12 17.75
N ILE A 230 -3.50 8.36 16.44
CA ILE A 230 -3.24 9.68 15.88
C ILE A 230 -4.60 10.25 15.48
N ASN A 231 -4.87 11.47 15.91
CA ASN A 231 -6.06 12.23 15.55
C ASN A 231 -5.67 13.46 14.74
N ILE A 232 -6.61 13.95 13.91
CA ILE A 232 -6.50 15.25 13.26
C ILE A 232 -7.68 16.08 13.73
N ASN A 233 -7.41 17.21 14.36
CA ASN A 233 -8.42 18.15 14.79
C ASN A 233 -9.03 18.86 13.55
N GLU A 234 -10.32 18.59 13.32
CA GLU A 234 -11.08 19.09 12.17
C GLU A 234 -11.24 20.61 12.16
N ASP A 235 -11.27 21.24 13.34
CA ASP A 235 -11.41 22.69 13.50
C ASP A 235 -10.10 23.43 13.18
N VAL A 236 -8.95 22.75 13.34
CA VAL A 236 -7.61 23.30 13.05
C VAL A 236 -7.16 22.96 11.64
N CYS A 237 -7.62 21.83 11.08
CA CYS A 237 -7.22 21.40 9.75
C CYS A 237 -7.71 22.39 8.68
N GLU A 238 -6.79 22.97 7.91
CA GLU A 238 -7.12 23.88 6.80
C GLU A 238 -7.21 23.17 5.44
N TYR A 239 -7.13 21.83 5.42
CA TYR A 239 -7.17 21.01 4.21
C TYR A 239 -6.07 21.36 3.17
N CYS A 240 -4.86 21.68 3.64
CA CYS A 240 -3.71 22.00 2.77
C CYS A 240 -3.11 20.81 2.01
N LEU A 241 -3.49 19.58 2.39
CA LEU A 241 -3.03 18.30 1.79
C LEU A 241 -1.53 18.01 1.90
N GLU A 242 -0.75 18.80 2.65
CA GLU A 242 0.70 18.54 2.78
C GLU A 242 0.99 17.18 3.43
N CYS A 243 0.20 16.77 4.44
CA CYS A 243 0.37 15.45 5.05
C CYS A 243 0.03 14.31 4.09
N THR A 244 -0.94 14.48 3.18
CA THR A 244 -1.30 13.45 2.19
C THR A 244 -0.34 13.46 1.00
N ARG A 245 0.12 14.62 0.52
CA ARG A 245 1.14 14.74 -0.54
C ARG A 245 2.52 14.29 -0.09
N GLY A 246 2.89 14.62 1.14
CA GLY A 246 4.16 14.23 1.74
C GLY A 246 4.24 12.76 2.10
N THR A 247 3.10 12.07 2.28
CA THR A 247 3.10 10.66 2.68
C THR A 247 2.46 9.74 1.67
N GLY A 248 1.33 10.08 1.06
CA GLY A 248 0.45 9.18 0.31
C GLY A 248 -0.23 8.12 1.19
N CYS A 249 -0.37 8.39 2.49
CA CYS A 249 -0.80 7.40 3.50
C CYS A 249 -2.28 7.04 3.37
N ASN A 250 -2.57 5.75 3.18
CA ASN A 250 -3.93 5.23 3.15
C ASN A 250 -4.55 5.01 4.55
N GLY A 251 -3.85 5.40 5.61
CA GLY A 251 -4.45 5.58 6.95
C GLY A 251 -5.03 7.00 7.15
N LEU A 252 -4.95 7.85 6.13
CA LEU A 252 -5.63 9.14 6.06
C LEU A 252 -6.85 9.02 5.15
N THR A 253 -7.89 9.77 5.47
CA THR A 253 -9.12 9.89 4.70
C THR A 253 -9.55 11.35 4.59
N VAL A 254 -10.63 11.60 3.86
CA VAL A 254 -11.28 12.92 3.78
C VAL A 254 -12.64 12.81 4.47
N LYS A 255 -12.93 13.79 5.33
CA LYS A 255 -14.22 13.92 6.01
C LYS A 255 -14.85 15.25 5.62
N GLU A 256 -16.11 15.21 5.21
CA GLU A 256 -16.89 16.41 4.97
C GLU A 256 -17.36 17.00 6.31
N THR A 257 -17.15 18.30 6.51
CA THR A 257 -17.55 19.03 7.71
C THR A 257 -18.33 20.29 7.35
N ALA A 258 -18.92 20.94 8.34
CA ALA A 258 -19.57 22.25 8.14
C ALA A 258 -18.60 23.33 7.62
N HIS A 259 -17.30 23.14 7.81
CA HIS A 259 -16.24 24.05 7.34
C HIS A 259 -15.55 23.56 6.05
N GLY A 260 -16.21 22.65 5.31
CA GLY A 260 -15.67 22.03 4.10
C GLY A 260 -14.91 20.73 4.38
N PRO A 261 -14.24 20.17 3.36
CA PRO A 261 -13.51 18.92 3.50
C PRO A 261 -12.31 19.09 4.43
N LYS A 262 -12.06 18.08 5.27
CA LYS A 262 -10.92 18.01 6.20
C LYS A 262 -10.18 16.70 6.01
N VAL A 263 -8.87 16.71 6.24
CA VAL A 263 -8.11 15.46 6.33
C VAL A 263 -8.43 14.85 7.68
N ALA A 264 -8.79 13.56 7.69
CA ALA A 264 -9.07 12.80 8.89
C ALA A 264 -8.22 11.52 8.91
N VAL A 265 -8.21 10.83 10.05
CA VAL A 265 -7.52 9.54 10.20
C VAL A 265 -8.56 8.42 10.06
N ASP A 266 -8.31 7.47 9.18
CA ASP A 266 -9.09 6.23 9.11
C ASP A 266 -8.58 5.26 10.18
N LEU A 267 -9.35 5.13 11.27
CA LEU A 267 -9.00 4.28 12.42
C LEU A 267 -9.03 2.78 12.09
N SER A 268 -9.71 2.37 11.03
CA SER A 268 -9.73 0.96 10.58
C SER A 268 -8.39 0.54 9.95
N THR A 269 -7.68 1.50 9.35
CA THR A 269 -6.48 1.27 8.56
C THR A 269 -5.22 1.80 9.24
N CYS A 270 -5.32 2.91 9.96
CA CYS A 270 -4.21 3.59 10.62
C CYS A 270 -3.55 2.69 11.67
N VAL A 271 -2.22 2.75 11.72
CA VAL A 271 -1.40 1.95 12.66
C VAL A 271 -0.67 2.82 13.68
N ALA A 272 -1.04 4.11 13.75
CA ALA A 272 -0.48 5.10 14.68
C ALA A 272 1.06 5.15 14.70
N ASP A 273 1.72 5.06 13.54
CA ASP A 273 3.18 5.19 13.40
C ASP A 273 3.69 6.65 13.40
N GLY A 274 2.75 7.60 13.31
CA GLY A 274 3.01 9.04 13.31
C GLY A 274 3.77 9.55 12.07
N ALA A 275 3.87 8.79 10.98
CA ALA A 275 4.66 9.22 9.82
C ALA A 275 4.13 10.53 9.20
N CYS A 276 2.81 10.70 9.17
CA CYS A 276 2.16 11.92 8.70
C CYS A 276 2.40 13.14 9.61
N THR A 277 2.67 12.95 10.90
CA THR A 277 2.89 14.06 11.84
C THR A 277 4.29 14.67 11.70
N ARG A 278 5.23 13.91 11.12
CA ARG A 278 6.62 14.33 10.87
C ARG A 278 6.79 15.07 9.54
N VAL A 279 5.73 15.25 8.75
CA VAL A 279 5.79 16.03 7.53
C VAL A 279 5.80 17.52 7.88
N GLU A 280 6.77 18.24 7.33
CA GLU A 280 6.85 19.69 7.47
C GLU A 280 5.85 20.37 6.52
N VAL A 281 5.23 21.45 7.00
CA VAL A 281 4.29 22.31 6.29
C VAL A 281 4.86 23.74 6.17
N ALA A 282 4.19 24.61 5.42
CA ALA A 282 4.58 26.01 5.23
C ALA A 282 6.03 26.18 4.71
N GLY A 283 6.39 25.46 3.65
CA GLY A 283 7.73 25.56 3.05
C GLY A 283 8.84 24.81 3.79
N GLY A 284 8.51 24.02 4.81
CA GLY A 284 9.49 23.22 5.58
C GLY A 284 9.71 23.70 7.02
N ASP A 285 9.02 24.76 7.46
CA ASP A 285 9.38 25.46 8.69
C ASP A 285 8.76 24.88 9.96
N LYS A 286 7.63 24.16 9.84
CA LYS A 286 6.84 23.69 11.01
C LYS A 286 6.17 22.36 10.75
N THR A 287 5.84 21.61 11.79
CA THR A 287 4.90 20.49 11.71
C THR A 287 3.46 20.99 11.72
N CYS A 288 2.53 20.21 11.16
CA CYS A 288 1.12 20.60 11.10
C CYS A 288 0.50 20.65 12.51
N PRO A 289 -0.14 21.77 12.92
CA PRO A 289 -0.67 21.93 14.28
C PRO A 289 -1.96 21.16 14.54
N SER A 290 -2.59 20.58 13.52
CA SER A 290 -3.85 19.84 13.69
C SER A 290 -3.66 18.41 14.20
N PHE A 291 -2.43 17.88 14.22
CA PHE A 291 -2.19 16.52 14.70
C PHE A 291 -2.20 16.44 16.22
N GLU A 292 -2.93 15.46 16.73
CA GLU A 292 -3.01 15.13 18.14
C GLU A 292 -2.64 13.66 18.34
N GLU A 293 -1.96 13.35 19.45
CA GLU A 293 -1.72 11.98 19.87
C GLU A 293 -2.65 11.65 21.04
N VAL A 294 -3.51 10.65 20.85
CA VAL A 294 -4.47 10.22 21.86
C VAL A 294 -4.00 8.91 22.46
N ILE A 295 -3.75 8.92 23.77
CA ILE A 295 -3.37 7.73 24.53
C ILE A 295 -4.53 7.35 25.45
N ILE A 296 -5.20 6.24 25.13
CA ILE A 296 -6.31 5.71 25.92
C ILE A 296 -5.76 4.71 26.92
N ARG A 297 -5.92 5.01 28.22
CA ARG A 297 -5.53 4.10 29.31
C ARG A 297 -6.77 3.54 29.99
N ARG A 298 -6.81 2.22 30.15
CA ARG A 298 -7.96 1.51 30.73
C ARG A 298 -7.55 0.74 31.98
N GLN A 299 -8.47 0.69 32.94
CA GLN A 299 -8.38 -0.15 34.14
C GLN A 299 -9.44 -1.27 34.14
N ARG A 300 -10.37 -1.23 33.18
CA ARG A 300 -11.43 -2.19 32.99
C ARG A 300 -11.75 -2.30 31.49
N PRO A 301 -12.40 -3.40 31.04
CA PRO A 301 -12.86 -3.51 29.66
C PRO A 301 -13.70 -2.31 29.23
N ALA A 302 -13.57 -1.94 27.96
CA ALA A 302 -14.47 -0.95 27.36
C ALA A 302 -15.90 -1.51 27.37
N SER A 303 -16.85 -0.69 27.77
CA SER A 303 -18.27 -0.97 27.59
C SER A 303 -18.69 -0.30 26.29
N VAL A 304 -19.10 -1.09 25.31
CA VAL A 304 -19.73 -0.60 24.07
C VAL A 304 -21.18 -1.03 24.12
N ASP A 305 -22.09 -0.06 24.12
CA ASP A 305 -23.52 -0.33 24.04
C ASP A 305 -23.89 -0.51 22.58
N LEU A 306 -23.88 -1.77 22.12
CA LEU A 306 -24.22 -2.12 20.75
C LEU A 306 -25.71 -2.48 20.66
N PRO A 307 -26.42 -1.97 19.64
CA PRO A 307 -27.81 -2.36 19.41
C PRO A 307 -27.89 -3.87 19.15
N PRO A 308 -28.89 -4.57 19.70
CA PRO A 308 -29.05 -6.00 19.47
C PRO A 308 -29.39 -6.27 18.00
N ILE A 309 -28.72 -7.26 17.40
CA ILE A 309 -29.09 -7.80 16.09
C ILE A 309 -30.06 -8.95 16.31
N ASP A 310 -31.33 -8.76 15.95
CA ASP A 310 -32.32 -9.85 15.95
C ASP A 310 -32.14 -10.74 14.71
N ALA A 311 -31.34 -11.80 14.87
CA ALA A 311 -31.15 -12.81 13.82
C ALA A 311 -32.32 -13.81 13.72
N GLY A 312 -33.29 -13.77 14.64
CA GLY A 312 -34.37 -14.75 14.73
C GLY A 312 -35.43 -14.65 13.62
N LEU A 313 -35.41 -13.56 12.85
CA LEU A 313 -36.41 -13.27 11.81
C LEU A 313 -35.91 -13.50 10.37
N LEU A 314 -34.66 -13.92 10.17
CA LEU A 314 -34.15 -14.16 8.82
C LEU A 314 -34.56 -15.56 8.34
N PRO A 315 -35.27 -15.68 7.20
CA PRO A 315 -35.59 -16.99 6.65
C PRO A 315 -34.32 -17.72 6.22
N ASP A 316 -34.33 -19.05 6.32
CA ASP A 316 -33.27 -19.86 5.71
C ASP A 316 -33.25 -19.60 4.19
N PRO A 317 -32.07 -19.34 3.59
CA PRO A 317 -31.98 -19.12 2.17
C PRO A 317 -32.30 -20.41 1.41
N GLU A 318 -33.01 -20.29 0.30
CA GLU A 318 -33.20 -21.40 -0.64
C GLU A 318 -31.84 -21.87 -1.18
N ARG A 319 -31.69 -23.19 -1.35
CA ARG A 319 -30.43 -23.82 -1.80
C ARG A 319 -30.67 -24.70 -3.02
N PRO A 320 -31.12 -24.15 -4.16
CA PRO A 320 -31.30 -24.94 -5.37
C PRO A 320 -29.94 -25.50 -5.84
N PRO A 321 -29.90 -26.73 -6.38
CA PRO A 321 -28.69 -27.25 -7.00
C PRO A 321 -28.36 -26.43 -8.25
N LEU A 322 -27.07 -26.27 -8.54
CA LEU A 322 -26.63 -25.59 -9.76
C LEU A 322 -26.98 -26.42 -11.00
N ALA A 323 -27.78 -25.86 -11.91
CA ALA A 323 -28.12 -26.49 -13.19
C ALA A 323 -27.05 -26.27 -14.28
N SER A 324 -26.24 -25.22 -14.13
CA SER A 324 -25.17 -24.82 -15.04
C SER A 324 -24.00 -24.24 -14.24
N VAL A 325 -22.95 -23.81 -14.93
CA VAL A 325 -21.86 -23.05 -14.31
C VAL A 325 -22.42 -21.75 -13.72
N TRP A 326 -22.00 -21.42 -12.50
CA TRP A 326 -22.35 -20.20 -11.78
C TRP A 326 -21.07 -19.42 -11.42
N TYR A 327 -21.08 -18.12 -11.68
CA TYR A 327 -19.92 -17.24 -11.60
C TYR A 327 -20.13 -16.13 -10.58
N ALA A 328 -19.18 -15.99 -9.66
CA ALA A 328 -19.08 -14.87 -8.73
C ALA A 328 -17.82 -14.05 -8.97
N TYR A 329 -18.02 -12.74 -9.16
CA TYR A 329 -16.94 -11.75 -9.17
C TYR A 329 -16.92 -11.01 -7.84
N ILE A 330 -15.78 -11.03 -7.15
CA ILE A 330 -15.62 -10.35 -5.87
C ILE A 330 -14.56 -9.28 -6.06
N ALA A 331 -14.88 -8.02 -5.76
CA ALA A 331 -13.98 -6.90 -5.98
C ALA A 331 -13.87 -6.02 -4.74
N GLY A 332 -12.69 -5.44 -4.54
CA GLY A 332 -12.48 -4.47 -3.48
C GLY A 332 -11.04 -4.00 -3.38
N VAL A 333 -10.71 -3.44 -2.22
CA VAL A 333 -9.38 -2.88 -1.95
C VAL A 333 -8.57 -3.83 -1.06
N GLY A 334 -7.27 -3.91 -1.33
CA GLY A 334 -6.32 -4.69 -0.53
C GLY A 334 -6.41 -4.32 0.95
N GLY A 335 -6.60 -5.33 1.79
CA GLY A 335 -6.84 -5.17 3.24
C GLY A 335 -8.26 -5.52 3.67
N MET A 336 -9.26 -5.43 2.78
CA MET A 336 -10.69 -5.65 3.11
C MET A 336 -11.13 -7.13 3.12
N GLY A 337 -10.20 -8.08 2.95
CA GLY A 337 -10.53 -9.52 3.07
C GLY A 337 -11.09 -10.20 1.82
N ILE A 338 -11.02 -9.59 0.63
CA ILE A 338 -11.55 -10.15 -0.65
C ILE A 338 -11.09 -11.60 -0.86
N ASN A 339 -9.78 -11.86 -0.75
CA ASN A 339 -9.24 -13.22 -0.94
C ASN A 339 -9.69 -14.20 0.15
N VAL A 340 -9.97 -13.71 1.37
CA VAL A 340 -10.48 -14.55 2.46
C VAL A 340 -11.91 -14.95 2.16
N VAL A 341 -12.76 -13.99 1.80
CA VAL A 341 -14.15 -14.25 1.37
C VAL A 341 -14.16 -15.24 0.20
N ALA A 342 -13.37 -14.99 -0.84
CA ALA A 342 -13.27 -15.88 -2.00
C ALA A 342 -12.81 -17.30 -1.63
N SER A 343 -11.86 -17.42 -0.70
CA SER A 343 -11.37 -18.73 -0.23
C SER A 343 -12.41 -19.48 0.61
N VAL A 344 -13.14 -18.77 1.48
CA VAL A 344 -14.23 -19.35 2.28
C VAL A 344 -15.33 -19.87 1.37
N LEU A 345 -15.75 -19.06 0.40
CA LEU A 345 -16.76 -19.42 -0.60
C LEU A 345 -16.31 -20.61 -1.46
N ALA A 346 -15.06 -20.60 -1.94
CA ALA A 346 -14.52 -21.72 -2.70
C ALA A 346 -14.50 -23.04 -1.90
N GLN A 347 -14.06 -23.00 -0.64
CA GLN A 347 -14.08 -24.17 0.24
C GLN A 347 -15.50 -24.66 0.51
N ALA A 348 -16.46 -23.75 0.70
CA ALA A 348 -17.86 -24.10 0.88
C ALA A 348 -18.41 -24.84 -0.35
N GLY A 349 -18.14 -24.35 -1.57
CA GLY A 349 -18.55 -25.02 -2.80
C GLY A 349 -17.99 -26.42 -2.97
N VAL A 350 -16.70 -26.61 -2.67
CA VAL A 350 -16.05 -27.94 -2.69
C VAL A 350 -16.73 -28.88 -1.70
N ARG A 351 -17.05 -28.42 -0.48
CA ARG A 351 -17.75 -29.21 0.54
C ARG A 351 -19.19 -29.56 0.13
N GLN A 352 -19.83 -28.73 -0.68
CA GLN A 352 -21.14 -29.01 -1.27
C GLN A 352 -21.07 -29.95 -2.49
N GLY A 353 -19.86 -30.33 -2.93
CA GLY A 353 -19.64 -31.32 -3.99
C GLY A 353 -19.47 -30.74 -5.40
N TYR A 354 -19.48 -29.41 -5.54
CA TYR A 354 -19.27 -28.71 -6.80
C TYR A 354 -17.81 -28.76 -7.25
N GLN A 355 -17.61 -28.64 -8.57
CA GLN A 355 -16.32 -28.33 -9.15
C GLN A 355 -16.09 -26.82 -9.06
N VAL A 356 -14.99 -26.40 -8.42
CA VAL A 356 -14.72 -24.99 -8.13
C VAL A 356 -13.39 -24.55 -8.76
N GLN A 357 -13.39 -23.40 -9.42
CA GLN A 357 -12.18 -22.70 -9.86
C GLN A 357 -12.12 -21.32 -9.20
N LEU A 358 -10.95 -20.97 -8.65
CA LEU A 358 -10.70 -19.68 -8.00
C LEU A 358 -9.44 -19.04 -8.59
N THR A 359 -9.59 -17.84 -9.14
CA THR A 359 -8.47 -17.01 -9.58
C THR A 359 -8.46 -15.71 -8.81
N ASN A 360 -7.36 -15.44 -8.11
CA ASN A 360 -7.18 -14.20 -7.37
C ASN A 360 -6.18 -13.30 -8.08
N LYS A 361 -6.55 -12.03 -8.28
CA LYS A 361 -5.61 -10.98 -8.60
C LYS A 361 -5.22 -10.26 -7.32
N LYS A 362 -3.96 -10.42 -6.92
CA LYS A 362 -3.34 -9.60 -5.87
C LYS A 362 -2.74 -8.36 -6.55
N GLY A 363 -3.06 -7.17 -6.08
CA GLY A 363 -2.46 -5.93 -6.59
C GLY A 363 -0.97 -5.85 -6.25
N LEU A 364 -0.24 -4.93 -6.89
CA LEU A 364 1.15 -4.58 -6.54
C LEU A 364 1.30 -4.11 -5.09
N ALA A 365 0.21 -3.60 -4.50
CA ALA A 365 0.13 -3.24 -3.10
C ALA A 365 -0.76 -4.22 -2.33
N ILE A 366 -0.27 -4.69 -1.17
CA ILE A 366 -1.05 -5.55 -0.27
C ILE A 366 -2.21 -4.76 0.36
N ARG A 367 -2.00 -3.48 0.68
CA ARG A 367 -3.02 -2.55 1.16
C ARG A 367 -3.25 -1.44 0.15
N ASN A 368 -4.50 -0.98 0.01
CA ASN A 368 -4.91 0.08 -0.93
C ASN A 368 -4.79 -0.26 -2.44
N GLY A 369 -4.29 -1.44 -2.81
CA GLY A 369 -4.28 -1.91 -4.19
C GLY A 369 -5.65 -2.44 -4.64
N SER A 370 -5.95 -2.34 -5.93
CA SER A 370 -7.09 -3.04 -6.55
C SER A 370 -6.95 -4.56 -6.37
N VAL A 371 -7.97 -5.22 -5.85
CA VAL A 371 -8.04 -6.68 -5.65
C VAL A 371 -9.36 -7.19 -6.19
N TYR A 372 -9.31 -8.30 -6.92
CA TYR A 372 -10.51 -9.00 -7.35
C TYR A 372 -10.27 -10.51 -7.45
N SER A 373 -11.36 -11.25 -7.35
CA SER A 373 -11.40 -12.70 -7.42
C SER A 373 -12.47 -13.14 -8.41
N HIS A 374 -12.10 -14.08 -9.28
CA HIS A 374 -13.03 -14.82 -10.13
C HIS A 374 -13.29 -16.17 -9.48
N LEU A 375 -14.56 -16.50 -9.27
CA LEU A 375 -14.97 -17.74 -8.64
C LEU A 375 -16.03 -18.41 -9.52
N SER A 376 -15.76 -19.65 -9.93
CA SER A 376 -16.65 -20.44 -10.79
C SER A 376 -17.05 -21.71 -10.05
N TYR A 377 -18.33 -22.03 -10.05
CA TYR A 377 -18.88 -23.28 -9.53
C TYR A 377 -19.59 -24.01 -10.65
N ALA A 378 -19.42 -25.32 -10.73
CA ALA A 378 -20.16 -26.13 -11.68
C ALA A 378 -20.55 -27.49 -11.12
N PRO A 379 -21.58 -28.12 -11.71
CA PRO A 379 -21.79 -29.55 -11.59
C PRO A 379 -20.51 -30.35 -11.90
N ARG A 380 -20.39 -31.55 -11.33
CA ARG A 380 -19.24 -32.42 -11.60
C ARG A 380 -19.18 -32.82 -13.08
N GLY A 381 -17.99 -32.76 -13.66
CA GLY A 381 -17.74 -33.21 -15.03
C GLY A 381 -17.81 -32.11 -16.09
N GLU A 382 -18.22 -30.91 -15.70
CA GLU A 382 -18.19 -29.71 -16.54
C GLU A 382 -16.77 -29.17 -16.70
N VAL A 383 -16.42 -28.66 -17.88
CA VAL A 383 -15.17 -27.93 -18.08
C VAL A 383 -15.43 -26.45 -17.79
N ILE A 384 -14.77 -25.91 -16.77
CA ILE A 384 -14.95 -24.52 -16.35
C ILE A 384 -13.68 -23.69 -16.49
N SER A 385 -13.88 -22.43 -16.89
CA SER A 385 -12.83 -21.41 -16.97
C SER A 385 -12.47 -20.89 -15.57
N SER A 386 -11.20 -20.55 -15.40
CA SER A 386 -10.67 -19.87 -14.21
C SER A 386 -10.92 -18.35 -14.24
N ILE A 387 -11.34 -17.81 -15.38
CA ILE A 387 -11.75 -16.40 -15.58
C ILE A 387 -13.22 -16.38 -16.02
N ILE A 388 -14.01 -15.51 -15.38
CA ILE A 388 -15.42 -15.31 -15.72
C ILE A 388 -15.52 -14.77 -17.15
N PRO A 389 -16.29 -15.42 -18.05
CA PRO A 389 -16.55 -14.88 -19.38
C PRO A 389 -17.16 -13.48 -19.33
N CYS A 390 -16.95 -12.70 -20.39
CA CYS A 390 -17.53 -11.36 -20.50
C CYS A 390 -19.06 -11.41 -20.30
N ARG A 391 -19.60 -10.52 -19.47
CA ARG A 391 -21.03 -10.32 -19.23
C ARG A 391 -21.77 -11.57 -18.74
N SER A 392 -21.12 -12.39 -17.91
CA SER A 392 -21.65 -13.69 -17.47
C SER A 392 -21.61 -13.93 -15.96
N ALA A 393 -21.17 -12.96 -15.16
CA ALA A 393 -21.23 -13.09 -13.70
C ALA A 393 -22.68 -13.21 -13.24
N ASP A 394 -22.99 -14.21 -12.44
CA ASP A 394 -24.29 -14.34 -11.77
C ASP A 394 -24.34 -13.49 -10.49
N LEU A 395 -23.19 -13.33 -9.82
CA LEU A 395 -23.05 -12.46 -8.64
C LEU A 395 -21.85 -11.53 -8.78
N LEU A 396 -22.08 -10.25 -8.50
CA LEU A 396 -21.04 -9.27 -8.19
C LEU A 396 -21.09 -8.92 -6.70
N LEU A 397 -20.01 -9.22 -5.98
CA LEU A 397 -19.83 -8.84 -4.58
C LEU A 397 -18.77 -7.73 -4.48
N GLY A 398 -19.23 -6.48 -4.33
CA GLY A 398 -18.39 -5.30 -4.27
C GLY A 398 -18.12 -4.86 -2.83
N LEU A 399 -16.94 -5.12 -2.30
CA LEU A 399 -16.52 -4.59 -0.99
C LEU A 399 -16.05 -3.12 -1.06
N ASP A 400 -15.78 -2.63 -2.27
CA ASP A 400 -15.50 -1.23 -2.59
C ASP A 400 -16.22 -0.84 -3.88
N VAL A 401 -16.96 0.27 -3.85
CA VAL A 401 -17.80 0.71 -4.98
C VAL A 401 -16.99 1.01 -6.25
N LEU A 402 -15.78 1.58 -6.11
CA LEU A 402 -14.94 1.94 -7.25
C LEU A 402 -14.38 0.68 -7.94
N GLU A 403 -13.91 -0.29 -7.15
CA GLU A 403 -13.37 -1.53 -7.72
C GLU A 403 -14.47 -2.46 -8.27
N ALA A 404 -15.67 -2.43 -7.67
CA ALA A 404 -16.85 -3.03 -8.25
C ALA A 404 -17.18 -2.42 -9.62
N ALA A 405 -17.27 -1.08 -9.69
CA ALA A 405 -17.54 -0.35 -10.93
C ALA A 405 -16.48 -0.63 -12.01
N ARG A 406 -15.21 -0.77 -11.63
CA ARG A 406 -14.12 -1.15 -12.55
C ARG A 406 -14.32 -2.53 -13.18
N GLY A 407 -14.93 -3.47 -12.45
CA GLY A 407 -15.23 -4.80 -12.97
C GLY A 407 -16.27 -4.79 -14.09
N VAL A 408 -17.15 -3.79 -14.12
CA VAL A 408 -18.27 -3.67 -15.06
C VAL A 408 -18.10 -2.58 -16.11
N ASP A 409 -17.09 -1.72 -15.96
CA ASP A 409 -16.80 -0.60 -16.88
C ASP A 409 -16.81 -1.05 -18.36
N PRO A 410 -17.71 -0.52 -19.20
CA PRO A 410 -17.77 -0.81 -20.63
C PRO A 410 -16.48 -0.50 -21.41
N ALA A 411 -15.69 0.47 -20.94
CA ALA A 411 -14.37 0.78 -21.51
C ALA A 411 -13.26 -0.10 -20.90
N GLY A 412 -13.56 -0.83 -19.82
CA GLY A 412 -12.67 -1.72 -19.11
C GLY A 412 -12.46 -3.06 -19.83
N ARG A 413 -11.49 -3.84 -19.34
CA ARG A 413 -11.14 -5.16 -19.90
C ARG A 413 -11.92 -6.31 -19.28
N HIS A 414 -12.53 -6.10 -18.11
CA HIS A 414 -13.19 -7.15 -17.34
C HIS A 414 -14.62 -7.38 -17.80
N GLN A 415 -15.45 -6.32 -17.80
CA GLN A 415 -16.84 -6.33 -18.26
C GLN A 415 -17.62 -7.58 -17.79
N VAL A 416 -17.53 -7.90 -16.50
CA VAL A 416 -18.00 -9.21 -15.99
C VAL A 416 -19.53 -9.31 -15.88
N ALA A 417 -20.22 -8.18 -15.76
CA ALA A 417 -21.64 -8.14 -15.44
C ALA A 417 -22.55 -7.89 -16.66
N SER A 418 -23.81 -8.28 -16.54
CA SER A 418 -24.87 -8.00 -17.49
C SER A 418 -26.19 -7.71 -16.77
N PRO A 419 -27.01 -6.77 -17.27
CA PRO A 419 -28.35 -6.55 -16.73
C PRO A 419 -29.30 -7.75 -16.78
N ALA A 420 -28.98 -8.74 -17.62
CA ALA A 420 -29.82 -9.91 -17.82
C ALA A 420 -29.64 -11.02 -16.75
N CYS A 421 -28.54 -11.02 -15.99
CA CYS A 421 -28.23 -12.15 -15.11
C CYS A 421 -27.41 -11.82 -13.85
N THR A 422 -26.83 -10.62 -13.73
CA THR A 422 -25.92 -10.33 -12.62
C THR A 422 -26.66 -9.71 -11.45
N ALA A 423 -26.83 -10.44 -10.36
CA ALA A 423 -27.17 -9.87 -9.06
C ALA A 423 -25.96 -9.14 -8.48
N ALA A 424 -26.16 -8.07 -7.73
CA ALA A 424 -25.06 -7.29 -7.16
C ALA A 424 -25.31 -6.89 -5.71
N VAL A 425 -24.30 -7.10 -4.87
CA VAL A 425 -24.26 -6.65 -3.47
C VAL A 425 -23.03 -5.79 -3.30
N VAL A 426 -23.21 -4.50 -3.04
CA VAL A 426 -22.13 -3.50 -3.09
C VAL A 426 -22.11 -2.62 -1.85
N ASN A 427 -20.94 -2.51 -1.24
CA ASN A 427 -20.64 -1.45 -0.28
C ASN A 427 -20.47 -0.12 -1.02
N THR A 428 -21.35 0.85 -0.74
CA THR A 428 -21.32 2.17 -1.38
C THR A 428 -20.43 3.18 -0.64
N ALA A 429 -19.81 2.78 0.47
CA ALA A 429 -18.88 3.64 1.21
C ALA A 429 -17.71 4.08 0.33
N LYS A 430 -17.31 5.35 0.45
CA LYS A 430 -16.18 5.89 -0.30
C LYS A 430 -14.86 5.52 0.35
N THR A 431 -14.06 4.69 -0.33
CA THR A 431 -12.63 4.54 -0.01
C THR A 431 -11.81 5.46 -0.90
N PRO A 432 -11.15 6.50 -0.37
CA PRO A 432 -10.33 7.40 -1.18
C PRO A 432 -9.25 6.64 -1.96
N THR A 433 -8.94 7.09 -3.18
CA THR A 433 -7.70 6.69 -3.87
C THR A 433 -6.56 7.57 -3.40
N VAL A 434 -5.30 7.21 -3.72
CA VAL A 434 -4.20 8.16 -3.46
C VAL A 434 -4.38 9.45 -4.22
N GLY A 435 -4.84 9.40 -5.49
CA GLY A 435 -5.17 10.58 -6.28
C GLY A 435 -6.18 11.50 -5.57
N THR A 436 -7.22 10.89 -4.98
CA THR A 436 -8.20 11.60 -4.13
C THR A 436 -7.54 12.27 -2.93
N LEU A 437 -6.71 11.54 -2.20
CA LEU A 437 -6.06 12.07 -1.00
C LEU A 437 -5.10 13.23 -1.29
N VAL A 438 -4.45 13.25 -2.46
CA VAL A 438 -3.45 14.28 -2.81
C VAL A 438 -4.05 15.45 -3.61
N GLY A 439 -5.35 15.37 -3.94
CA GLY A 439 -6.08 16.41 -4.68
C GLY A 439 -5.89 16.34 -6.20
N GLU A 440 -5.50 15.20 -6.76
CA GLU A 440 -5.29 15.01 -8.22
C GLU A 440 -6.56 14.54 -8.97
N GLY A 441 -7.62 14.17 -8.26
CA GLY A 441 -8.89 13.78 -8.85
C GLY A 441 -9.81 13.10 -7.83
N ASP A 442 -11.12 13.12 -8.08
CA ASP A 442 -12.09 12.52 -7.17
C ASP A 442 -13.18 11.73 -7.93
N PHE A 443 -13.89 10.86 -7.21
CA PHE A 443 -15.05 10.16 -7.73
C PHE A 443 -16.25 10.25 -6.79
N SER A 444 -17.43 10.24 -7.38
CA SER A 444 -18.71 10.15 -6.68
C SER A 444 -19.07 8.67 -6.52
N PRO A 445 -19.25 8.18 -5.27
CA PRO A 445 -19.79 6.85 -5.01
C PRO A 445 -21.18 6.64 -5.64
N GLU A 446 -22.00 7.69 -5.69
CA GLU A 446 -23.33 7.67 -6.32
C GLU A 446 -23.20 7.39 -7.82
N SER A 447 -22.30 8.10 -8.51
CA SER A 447 -22.05 7.87 -9.93
C SER A 447 -21.53 6.46 -10.22
N MET A 448 -20.69 5.89 -9.35
CA MET A 448 -20.23 4.51 -9.47
C MET A 448 -21.35 3.50 -9.19
N THR A 449 -22.24 3.81 -8.25
CA THR A 449 -23.42 3.01 -7.92
C THR A 449 -24.43 3.00 -9.08
N ASP A 450 -24.65 4.14 -9.73
CA ASP A 450 -25.53 4.24 -10.90
C ASP A 450 -24.98 3.44 -12.07
N LEU A 451 -23.67 3.53 -12.33
CA LEU A 451 -23.01 2.68 -13.33
C LEU A 451 -23.20 1.19 -13.03
N LEU A 452 -23.08 0.77 -11.77
CA LEU A 452 -23.31 -0.61 -11.37
C LEU A 452 -24.75 -1.04 -11.66
N LYS A 453 -25.74 -0.24 -11.26
CA LYS A 453 -27.16 -0.50 -11.55
C LYS A 453 -27.46 -0.61 -13.05
N GLU A 454 -26.81 0.20 -13.89
CA GLU A 454 -26.94 0.12 -15.35
C GLU A 454 -26.34 -1.16 -15.94
N CYS A 455 -25.32 -1.74 -15.29
CA CYS A 455 -24.58 -2.91 -15.78
C CYS A 455 -25.02 -4.24 -15.15
N THR A 456 -25.82 -4.20 -14.08
CA THR A 456 -26.31 -5.36 -13.34
C THR A 456 -27.83 -5.44 -13.41
N ASP A 457 -28.42 -6.54 -12.94
CA ASP A 457 -29.87 -6.66 -12.81
C ASP A 457 -30.36 -5.64 -11.77
N GLY A 458 -31.17 -4.68 -12.21
CA GLY A 458 -31.69 -3.61 -11.36
C GLY A 458 -32.67 -4.10 -10.28
N GLU A 459 -33.35 -5.23 -10.51
CA GLU A 459 -34.24 -5.85 -9.51
C GLU A 459 -33.45 -6.62 -8.43
N GLN A 460 -32.22 -7.04 -8.76
CA GLN A 460 -31.32 -7.79 -7.88
C GLN A 460 -30.08 -7.00 -7.47
N PHE A 461 -30.19 -5.67 -7.43
CA PHE A 461 -29.16 -4.77 -6.94
C PHE A 461 -29.41 -4.38 -5.48
N PHE A 462 -28.43 -4.64 -4.62
CA PHE A 462 -28.39 -4.16 -3.24
C PHE A 462 -27.12 -3.33 -3.00
N GLY A 463 -27.29 -2.07 -2.62
CA GLY A 463 -26.18 -1.17 -2.30
C GLY A 463 -26.46 -0.35 -1.05
N LEU A 464 -25.53 -0.35 -0.09
CA LEU A 464 -25.60 0.43 1.13
C LEU A 464 -24.20 0.80 1.62
N ASP A 465 -24.07 1.85 2.43
CA ASP A 465 -22.85 2.10 3.20
C ASP A 465 -22.73 1.04 4.31
N LEU A 466 -22.05 -0.06 3.96
CA LEU A 466 -21.83 -1.18 4.86
C LEU A 466 -20.80 -0.86 5.94
N PHE A 467 -19.99 0.18 5.78
CA PHE A 467 -19.03 0.62 6.80
C PHE A 467 -19.75 1.28 7.96
N SER A 468 -20.60 2.27 7.66
CA SER A 468 -21.44 2.93 8.67
C SER A 468 -22.34 1.92 9.39
N LEU A 469 -22.90 0.95 8.65
CA LEU A 469 -23.69 -0.13 9.26
C LEU A 469 -22.85 -1.02 10.19
N SER A 470 -21.65 -1.39 9.76
CA SER A 470 -20.74 -2.22 10.57
C SER A 470 -20.33 -1.50 11.85
N GLU A 471 -19.94 -0.23 11.75
CA GLU A 471 -19.57 0.59 12.92
C GLU A 471 -20.74 0.74 13.91
N HIS A 472 -21.96 0.92 13.41
CA HIS A 472 -23.14 1.03 14.27
C HIS A 472 -23.45 -0.26 15.05
N PHE A 473 -23.34 -1.42 14.41
CA PHE A 473 -23.77 -2.70 14.98
C PHE A 473 -22.64 -3.52 15.63
N LEU A 474 -21.39 -3.30 15.24
CA LEU A 474 -20.23 -4.10 15.67
C LEU A 474 -19.20 -3.29 16.46
N GLY A 475 -19.34 -1.96 16.50
CA GLY A 475 -18.31 -1.04 17.01
C GLY A 475 -17.10 -1.01 16.09
#